data_AF-E0S3W0-F1
#
_entry.id   AF-E0S3W0-F1
#
_cell.length_a   1.000
_cell.length_b   1.000
_cell.length_c   1.000
_cell.angle_alpha   90.00
_cell.angle_beta   90.00
_cell.angle_gamma   90.00
#
_symmetry.space_group_name_H-M   'P 1'
#
loop_
_entity.id
_entity.type
_entity.pdbx_description
1 polymer ?
#
loop_
_entity_poly.entity_id
_entity_poly.type
_entity_poly.pdbx_seq_one_letter_code
_entity_poly.pdbx_strand_id
1 'polypeptide(L)'
;MSKIYYYGMRLRGCAPGCQPEEGFKARLDSVSGKYHDIISYDRLLTKEEEEHFSLTQLMMEPDRFIEDETADERISRLIQDKSAEIIKEIGSLLDIAPEKIDAADHRKLVKAQELLRKAIVGIIEEAKKEN
;
A
#
# COMPACT_ATOMS: atom_id res chain seq x y z
N MET A 1 22.17 7.11 -6.97
CA MET A 1 21.69 6.08 -6.04
C MET A 1 21.44 4.81 -6.84
N SER A 2 22.00 3.67 -6.44
CA SER A 2 21.71 2.37 -7.05
C SER A 2 20.27 1.95 -6.74
N LYS A 3 19.54 1.46 -7.73
CA LYS A 3 18.17 0.96 -7.54
C LYS A 3 18.23 -0.34 -6.73
N ILE A 4 17.40 -0.46 -5.69
CA ILE A 4 17.25 -1.69 -4.91
C ILE A 4 15.95 -2.37 -5.33
N TYR A 5 16.02 -3.68 -5.50
CA TYR A 5 14.90 -4.54 -5.87
C TYR A 5 14.57 -5.44 -4.69
N TYR A 6 13.28 -5.55 -4.38
CA TYR A 6 12.79 -6.28 -3.21
C TYR A 6 12.01 -7.51 -3.65
N TYR A 7 12.13 -8.58 -2.87
CA TYR A 7 11.53 -9.87 -3.14
C TYR A 7 11.00 -10.47 -1.85
N GLY A 8 9.78 -11.00 -1.89
CA GLY A 8 9.18 -11.75 -0.78
C GLY A 8 9.53 -13.22 -0.84
N MET A 9 9.98 -13.79 0.27
CA MET A 9 10.26 -15.23 0.41
C MET A 9 8.98 -16.00 0.74
N ARG A 10 8.55 -16.90 -0.16
CA ARG A 10 7.37 -17.76 0.07
C ARG A 10 7.68 -18.99 0.92
N LEU A 11 8.95 -19.40 1.02
CA LEU A 11 9.42 -20.50 1.86
C LEU A 11 10.24 -19.96 3.04
N ARG A 12 10.17 -20.62 4.19
CA ARG A 12 11.01 -20.27 5.35
C ARG A 12 12.45 -20.74 5.13
N GLY A 13 13.40 -19.88 5.51
CA GLY A 13 14.81 -20.23 5.61
C GLY A 13 15.68 -19.32 4.78
N CYS A 14 16.28 -18.32 5.44
CA CYS A 14 17.35 -17.49 4.88
C CYS A 14 18.69 -18.08 5.36
N ALA A 15 19.17 -19.11 4.65
CA ALA A 15 20.48 -19.73 4.88
C ALA A 15 21.35 -19.62 3.61
N PRO A 16 22.69 -19.71 3.72
CA PRO A 16 23.57 -19.74 2.55
C PRO A 16 23.16 -20.86 1.58
N GLY A 17 23.11 -20.54 0.28
CA GLY A 17 22.60 -21.44 -0.76
C GLY A 17 21.08 -21.59 -0.84
N CYS A 18 20.29 -20.95 0.03
CA CYS A 18 18.82 -20.93 -0.07
C CYS A 18 18.26 -19.70 -0.81
N GLN A 19 19.12 -18.85 -1.35
CA GLN A 19 18.78 -17.68 -2.14
C GLN A 19 19.94 -17.31 -3.07
N PRO A 20 19.71 -16.52 -4.13
CA PRO A 20 20.80 -15.97 -4.93
C PRO A 20 21.75 -15.16 -4.05
N GLU A 21 23.05 -15.45 -4.11
CA GLU A 21 24.04 -14.71 -3.32
C GLU A 21 24.50 -13.44 -4.05
N GLU A 22 24.52 -13.48 -5.38
CA GLU A 22 24.96 -12.36 -6.20
C GLU A 22 24.00 -11.18 -6.09
N GLY A 23 24.53 -10.06 -5.60
CA GLY A 23 23.79 -8.81 -5.47
C GLY A 23 22.93 -8.70 -4.22
N PHE A 24 22.93 -9.71 -3.34
CA PHE A 24 22.17 -9.68 -2.09
C PHE A 24 22.63 -8.51 -1.20
N LYS A 25 21.67 -7.76 -0.66
CA LYS A 25 21.92 -6.58 0.19
C LYS A 25 21.48 -6.78 1.62
N ALA A 26 20.24 -7.20 1.83
CA ALA A 26 19.67 -7.33 3.16
C ALA A 26 18.47 -8.25 3.18
N ARG A 27 18.24 -8.87 4.34
CA ARG A 27 16.99 -9.51 4.75
C ARG A 27 16.27 -8.61 5.75
N LEU A 28 14.96 -8.49 5.59
CA LEU A 28 14.05 -7.68 6.39
C LEU A 28 12.91 -8.59 6.88
N ASP A 29 12.35 -8.28 8.04
CA ASP A 29 11.17 -8.98 8.54
C ASP A 29 9.95 -8.63 7.69
N SER A 30 9.13 -9.63 7.40
CA SER A 30 7.82 -9.44 6.78
C SER A 30 6.82 -9.00 7.84
N VAL A 31 6.22 -7.82 7.67
CA VAL A 31 5.26 -7.25 8.63
C VAL A 31 3.85 -7.82 8.42
N SER A 32 3.50 -8.24 7.21
CA SER A 32 2.15 -8.71 6.87
C SER A 32 1.93 -10.20 7.06
N GLY A 33 3.00 -10.98 7.20
CA GLY A 33 2.93 -12.43 7.33
C GLY A 33 2.65 -13.20 6.02
N LYS A 34 2.44 -12.51 4.88
CA LYS A 34 2.28 -13.14 3.55
C LYS A 34 3.57 -13.83 3.09
N TYR A 35 4.70 -13.20 3.36
CA TYR A 35 6.03 -13.76 3.15
C TYR A 35 6.67 -14.07 4.49
N HIS A 36 7.60 -15.01 4.52
CA HIS A 36 8.38 -15.29 5.72
C HIS A 36 9.40 -14.20 5.98
N ASP A 37 10.05 -13.75 4.91
CA ASP A 37 11.12 -12.78 4.91
C ASP A 37 11.04 -11.93 3.64
N ILE A 38 11.57 -10.71 3.71
CA ILE A 38 11.78 -9.88 2.52
C ILE A 38 13.28 -9.78 2.30
N ILE A 39 13.73 -9.96 1.07
CA ILE A 39 15.14 -9.84 0.70
C ILE A 39 15.31 -8.79 -0.39
N SER A 40 16.50 -8.18 -0.43
CA SER A 40 16.79 -7.07 -1.32
C SER A 40 18.08 -7.28 -2.10
N TYR A 41 18.09 -6.80 -3.35
CA TYR A 41 19.20 -6.92 -4.29
C TYR A 41 19.52 -5.59 -4.98
N ASP A 42 20.77 -5.39 -5.41
CA ASP A 42 21.15 -4.28 -6.31
C ASP A 42 20.92 -4.59 -7.80
N ARG A 43 20.38 -5.76 -8.10
CA ARG A 43 20.02 -6.20 -9.45
C ARG A 43 18.64 -6.84 -9.46
N LEU A 44 18.08 -6.96 -10.66
CA LEU A 44 16.94 -7.84 -10.90
C LEU A 44 17.41 -9.30 -10.85
N LEU A 45 16.63 -10.13 -10.18
CA LEU A 45 16.71 -11.58 -10.31
C LEU A 45 16.09 -12.01 -11.65
N THR A 46 16.59 -13.12 -12.19
CA THR A 46 15.95 -13.77 -13.34
C THR A 46 14.69 -14.51 -12.88
N LYS A 47 13.79 -14.81 -13.82
CA LYS A 47 12.62 -15.64 -13.52
C LYS A 47 12.99 -17.02 -12.98
N GLU A 48 14.09 -17.60 -13.48
CA GLU A 48 14.58 -18.89 -13.00
C GLU A 48 15.03 -18.80 -11.54
N GLU A 49 15.73 -17.73 -11.16
CA GLU A 49 16.11 -17.48 -9.76
C GLU A 49 14.87 -17.27 -8.88
N GLU A 50 13.90 -16.49 -9.36
CA GLU A 50 12.65 -16.25 -8.63
C GLU A 50 11.86 -17.54 -8.38
N GLU A 51 11.75 -18.40 -9.40
CA GLU A 51 11.05 -19.68 -9.28
C GLU A 51 11.81 -20.67 -8.40
N HIS A 52 13.12 -20.83 -8.65
CA HIS A 52 13.96 -21.78 -7.93
C HIS A 52 14.00 -21.50 -6.42
N PHE A 53 14.10 -20.23 -6.05
CA PHE A 53 14.17 -19.81 -4.65
C PHE A 53 12.80 -19.40 -4.08
N SER A 54 11.71 -19.64 -4.82
CA SER A 54 10.35 -19.32 -4.39
C SER A 54 10.18 -17.85 -3.95
N LEU A 55 10.80 -16.95 -4.70
CA LEU A 55 10.72 -15.50 -4.50
C LEU A 55 9.57 -14.91 -5.33
N THR A 56 9.04 -13.80 -4.85
CA THR A 56 8.07 -12.98 -5.59
C THR A 56 8.58 -11.55 -5.63
N GLN A 57 8.81 -11.00 -6.83
CA GLN A 57 9.23 -9.62 -6.97
C GLN A 57 8.17 -8.66 -6.39
N LEU A 58 8.63 -7.68 -5.61
CA LEU A 58 7.78 -6.65 -5.02
C LEU A 58 8.00 -5.33 -5.76
N MET A 59 6.93 -4.73 -6.26
CA MET A 59 6.97 -3.38 -6.81
C MET A 59 6.90 -2.37 -5.67
N MET A 60 8.04 -1.88 -5.19
CA MET A 60 8.10 -0.90 -4.09
C MET A 60 8.48 0.50 -4.58
N GLU A 61 7.76 1.51 -4.08
CA GLU A 61 8.33 2.84 -3.84
C GLU A 61 8.94 2.87 -2.42
N PRO A 62 10.03 3.63 -2.20
CA PRO A 62 10.98 3.40 -1.10
C PRO A 62 10.45 3.56 0.32
N ASP A 63 9.25 4.11 0.54
CA ASP A 63 8.85 4.53 1.88
C ASP A 63 7.74 3.69 2.54
N ARG A 64 7.05 2.80 1.82
CA ARG A 64 6.08 1.87 2.44
C ARG A 64 5.99 0.57 1.65
N PHE A 65 5.94 -0.56 2.37
CA PHE A 65 5.47 -1.83 1.84
C PHE A 65 4.05 -1.63 1.29
N ILE A 66 3.92 -1.40 -0.01
CA ILE A 66 2.65 -1.48 -0.70
C ILE A 66 2.60 -2.92 -1.22
N GLU A 67 1.90 -3.77 -0.47
CA GLU A 67 1.51 -5.10 -0.93
C GLU A 67 0.75 -4.99 -2.26
N ASP A 68 0.64 -6.10 -3.01
CA ASP A 68 -0.34 -6.27 -4.09
C ASP A 68 -1.71 -5.78 -3.62
N GLU A 69 -1.94 -4.50 -3.82
CA GLU A 69 -3.16 -3.85 -3.48
C GLU A 69 -4.03 -4.01 -4.71
N THR A 70 -5.14 -4.72 -4.56
CA THR A 70 -6.15 -4.72 -5.62
C THR A 70 -6.55 -3.28 -5.92
N ALA A 71 -6.91 -2.95 -7.16
CA ALA A 71 -7.27 -1.58 -7.50
C ALA A 71 -8.34 -1.00 -6.53
N ASP A 72 -9.24 -1.85 -6.04
CA ASP A 72 -10.30 -1.47 -5.10
C ASP A 72 -9.78 -1.14 -3.69
N GLU A 73 -8.78 -1.87 -3.20
CA GLU A 73 -8.10 -1.54 -1.94
C GLU A 73 -7.35 -0.20 -2.08
N ARG A 74 -6.71 0.04 -3.25
CA ARG A 74 -5.96 1.28 -3.54
C ARG A 74 -6.84 2.49 -3.56
N ILE A 75 -7.97 2.35 -4.23
CA ILE A 75 -9.02 3.37 -4.25
C ILE A 75 -9.55 3.62 -2.84
N SER A 76 -9.79 2.56 -2.06
CA SER A 76 -10.31 2.71 -0.69
C SER A 76 -9.33 3.44 0.24
N ARG A 77 -8.03 3.13 0.15
CA ARG A 77 -6.98 3.80 0.91
C ARG A 77 -6.81 5.26 0.50
N LEU A 78 -6.75 5.54 -0.81
CA LEU A 78 -6.70 6.90 -1.34
C LEU A 78 -7.89 7.73 -0.87
N ILE A 79 -9.10 7.16 -0.88
CA ILE A 79 -10.30 7.83 -0.36
C ILE A 79 -10.15 8.13 1.14
N GLN A 80 -9.66 7.19 1.94
CA GLN A 80 -9.45 7.42 3.38
C GLN A 80 -8.42 8.52 3.65
N ASP A 81 -7.25 8.46 3.01
CA ASP A 81 -6.17 9.43 3.19
C ASP A 81 -6.62 10.83 2.75
N LYS A 82 -7.28 10.94 1.59
CA LYS A 82 -7.81 12.21 1.10
C LYS A 82 -8.94 12.74 1.96
N SER A 83 -9.79 11.87 2.49
CA SER A 83 -10.85 12.28 3.42
C SER A 83 -10.28 12.83 4.73
N ALA A 84 -9.22 12.23 5.26
CA ALA A 84 -8.55 12.73 6.46
C ALA A 84 -7.89 14.09 6.22
N GLU A 85 -7.26 14.27 5.05
CA GLU A 85 -6.66 15.54 4.62
C GLU A 85 -7.73 16.64 4.48
N ILE A 86 -8.84 16.35 3.80
CA ILE A 86 -9.98 17.27 3.65
C ILE A 86 -10.59 17.64 5.01
N ILE A 87 -10.75 16.69 5.93
CA ILE A 87 -11.28 16.98 7.28
C ILE A 87 -10.36 17.92 8.03
N LYS A 88 -9.04 17.71 7.93
CA LYS A 88 -8.04 18.57 8.56
C LYS A 88 -8.08 19.99 7.97
N GLU A 89 -8.24 20.10 6.66
CA GLU A 89 -8.32 21.38 5.95
C GLU A 89 -9.64 22.12 6.25
N ILE A 90 -10.78 21.42 6.29
CA ILE A 90 -12.07 21.97 6.73
C ILE A 90 -12.01 22.42 8.19
N GLY A 91 -11.40 21.64 9.09
CA GLY A 91 -11.19 22.02 10.49
C GLY A 91 -10.37 23.30 10.61
N SER A 92 -9.34 23.46 9.77
CA SER A 92 -8.52 24.67 9.69
C SER A 92 -9.27 25.87 9.12
N LEU A 93 -10.15 25.67 8.13
CA LEU A 93 -10.93 26.75 7.51
C LEU A 93 -12.08 27.25 8.38
N LEU A 94 -12.64 26.37 9.22
CA LEU A 94 -13.74 26.71 10.12
C LEU A 94 -13.27 27.21 11.49
N ASP A 95 -11.96 27.19 11.77
CA ASP A 95 -11.36 27.54 13.08
C ASP A 95 -11.98 26.73 14.25
N ILE A 96 -12.43 25.50 13.94
CA ILE A 96 -13.06 24.59 14.90
C ILE A 96 -12.01 23.60 15.36
N ALA A 97 -11.59 23.69 16.62
CA ALA A 97 -10.79 22.65 17.26
C ALA A 97 -11.52 21.29 17.11
N PRO A 98 -10.83 20.20 16.70
CA PRO A 98 -11.46 18.88 16.49
C PRO A 98 -12.30 18.38 17.68
N GLU A 99 -11.92 18.87 18.86
CA GLU A 99 -12.49 18.63 20.19
C GLU A 99 -13.90 19.22 20.39
N LYS A 100 -14.31 20.17 19.53
CA LYS A 100 -15.61 20.86 19.58
C LYS A 100 -16.63 20.34 18.58
N ILE A 101 -16.26 19.38 17.74
CA ILE A 101 -17.19 18.69 16.84
C ILE A 101 -18.05 17.77 17.71
N ASP A 102 -19.28 18.19 17.98
CA ASP A 102 -20.20 17.36 18.76
C ASP A 102 -20.65 16.11 17.98
N ALA A 103 -21.33 15.18 18.66
CA ALA A 103 -21.78 13.94 18.05
C ALA A 103 -22.79 14.14 16.89
N ALA A 104 -23.48 15.29 16.81
CA ALA A 104 -24.38 15.60 15.70
C ALA A 104 -23.59 16.07 14.47
N ASP A 105 -22.55 16.88 14.66
CA ASP A 105 -21.69 17.33 13.58
C ASP A 105 -20.78 16.22 13.07
N HIS A 106 -20.31 15.33 13.95
CA HIS A 106 -19.61 14.11 13.54
C HIS A 106 -20.50 13.23 12.64
N ARG A 107 -21.79 13.08 12.99
CA ARG A 107 -22.75 12.32 12.15
C ARG A 107 -22.99 12.96 10.79
N LYS A 108 -23.07 14.30 10.70
CA LYS A 108 -23.16 15.00 9.41
C LYS A 108 -21.89 14.82 8.59
N LEU A 109 -20.72 14.86 9.23
CA LEU A 109 -19.42 14.65 8.59
C LEU A 109 -19.31 13.24 8.01
N VAL A 110 -19.63 12.22 8.81
CA VAL A 110 -19.66 10.80 8.38
C VAL A 110 -20.64 10.62 7.22
N LYS A 111 -21.82 11.24 7.27
CA LYS A 111 -22.81 11.19 6.20
C LYS A 111 -22.31 11.88 4.92
N ALA A 112 -21.60 13.00 5.04
CA ALA A 112 -20.97 13.68 3.91
C ALA A 112 -19.86 12.84 3.29
N GLN A 113 -19.03 12.18 4.09
CA GLN A 113 -18.02 11.22 3.61
C GLN A 113 -18.66 10.05 2.86
N GLU A 114 -19.77 9.51 3.37
CA GLU A 114 -20.47 8.40 2.72
C GLU A 114 -21.07 8.80 1.37
N LEU A 115 -21.61 10.02 1.26
CA LEU A 115 -22.10 10.59 0.00
C LEU A 115 -20.97 10.81 -1.00
N LEU A 116 -19.84 11.36 -0.56
CA LEU A 116 -18.67 11.58 -1.42
C LEU A 116 -18.14 10.25 -1.95
N ARG A 117 -18.05 9.23 -1.08
CA ARG A 117 -17.64 7.87 -1.47
C ARG A 117 -18.57 7.28 -2.53
N LYS A 118 -19.89 7.40 -2.35
CA LYS A 118 -20.88 6.93 -3.33
C LYS A 118 -20.74 7.64 -4.68
N ALA A 119 -20.51 8.95 -4.68
CA ALA A 119 -20.30 9.72 -5.89
C ALA A 119 -19.03 9.30 -6.64
N ILE A 120 -17.91 9.11 -5.93
CA ILE A 120 -16.64 8.66 -6.53
C ILE A 120 -16.79 7.26 -7.14
N VAL A 121 -17.42 6.32 -6.44
CA VAL A 121 -17.67 4.97 -6.97
C VAL A 121 -18.52 5.03 -8.23
N GLY A 122 -19.58 5.85 -8.25
CA GLY A 122 -20.42 6.03 -9.44
C GLY A 122 -19.64 6.55 -10.65
N ILE A 123 -18.78 7.56 -10.45
CA ILE A 123 -17.92 8.10 -11.51
C ILE A 123 -16.96 7.02 -12.05
N ILE A 124 -16.38 6.20 -11.17
CA ILE A 124 -15.46 5.12 -11.57
C ILE A 124 -16.21 4.03 -12.36
N GLU A 125 -17.42 3.67 -11.95
CA GLU A 125 -18.25 2.70 -12.67
C GLU A 125 -18.71 3.20 -14.04
N GLU A 126 -19.04 4.48 -14.17
CA GLU A 126 -19.34 5.11 -15.47
C GLU A 126 -18.11 5.10 -16.39
N ALA A 127 -16.94 5.51 -15.87
CA ALA A 127 -15.69 5.50 -16.63
C ALA A 127 -15.26 4.09 -17.10
N LYS A 128 -15.67 3.04 -16.38
CA LYS A 128 -15.45 1.63 -16.78
C LYS A 128 -16.41 1.15 -17.87
N LYS A 129 -17.56 1.79 -18.08
CA LYS A 129 -18.54 1.44 -19.12
C LYS A 129 -18.25 2.11 -20.47
N GLU A 130 -17.45 3.17 -20.48
CA GLU A 130 -17.04 3.89 -21.69
C GLU A 130 -15.76 3.34 -22.35
N ASN A 131 -15.13 2.31 -21.76
CA ASN A 131 -14.07 1.49 -22.38
C ASN A 131 -14.59 0.09 -22.70
#